data_AF-A0A6M0FCD6-F1
#
_entry.id   AF-A0A6M0FCD6-F1
#
_cell.length_a   1.000
_cell.length_b   1.000
_cell.length_c   1.000
_cell.angle_alpha   90.00
_cell.angle_beta   90.00
_cell.angle_gamma   90.00
#
_symmetry.space_group_name_H-M   'P 1'
#
loop_
_entity.id
_entity.type
_entity.pdbx_description
1 polymer ?
#
loop_
_entity_poly.entity_id
_entity_poly.type
_entity_poly.pdbx_seq_one_letter_code
_entity_poly.pdbx_strand_id
1 'polypeptide(L)'
;MYVDQSFQQYLTEKLSNEMVELFHDREPVGYLNMMEEWERTKCNFDPETSGDVIYFNIPTRFYNFISKRKPEILEQLADEQNGDDENIYLSRQTMENIFRPTLDALVSTVKNQFKTLKDEEINIIFLVGGFSTSPVLR
;
A
#
# COMPACT_ATOMS: atom_id res chain seq x y z
N MET A 1 1.82 -9.93 8.14
CA MET A 1 2.23 -8.88 7.19
C MET A 1 1.31 -7.70 7.43
N TYR A 2 1.86 -6.48 7.53
CA TYR A 2 1.08 -5.25 7.69
C TYR A 2 0.82 -4.61 6.32
N VAL A 3 -0.23 -3.81 6.20
CA VAL A 3 -0.59 -3.11 4.95
C VAL A 3 0.58 -2.30 4.39
N ASP A 4 1.31 -1.59 5.27
CA ASP A 4 2.47 -0.78 4.86
C ASP A 4 3.63 -1.62 4.33
N GLN A 5 3.82 -2.82 4.89
CA GLN A 5 4.83 -3.75 4.41
C GLN A 5 4.48 -4.28 3.02
N SER A 6 3.19 -4.55 2.76
CA SER A 6 2.73 -4.97 1.43
C SER A 6 2.88 -3.86 0.40
N PHE A 7 2.62 -2.60 0.79
CA PHE A 7 2.88 -1.46 -0.09
C PHE A 7 4.38 -1.28 -0.36
N GLN A 8 5.25 -1.40 0.64
CA GLN A 8 6.69 -1.34 0.45
C GLN A 8 7.17 -2.42 -0.53
N GLN A 9 6.68 -3.66 -0.41
CA GLN A 9 7.00 -4.72 -1.36
C GLN A 9 6.58 -4.33 -2.79
N TYR A 10 5.33 -3.90 -2.96
CA TYR A 10 4.85 -3.41 -4.25
C TYR A 10 5.70 -2.27 -4.82
N LEU A 11 6.09 -1.30 -3.98
CA LEU A 11 6.96 -0.19 -4.37
C LEU A 11 8.34 -0.68 -4.83
N THR A 12 8.94 -1.63 -4.12
CA THR A 12 10.24 -2.20 -4.48
C THR A 12 10.18 -3.06 -5.75
N GLU A 13 9.04 -3.68 -6.05
CA GLU A 13 8.80 -4.38 -7.31
C GLU A 13 8.66 -3.39 -8.47
N LYS A 14 7.96 -2.27 -8.26
CA LYS A 14 7.77 -1.22 -9.28
C LYS A 14 9.00 -0.38 -9.54
N LEU A 15 9.73 0.03 -8.51
CA LEU A 15 10.82 1.01 -8.61
C LEU A 15 12.21 0.45 -8.27
N SER A 16 12.34 -0.87 -8.09
CA SER A 16 13.53 -1.57 -7.59
C SER A 16 13.81 -1.37 -6.10
N ASN A 17 14.05 -2.48 -5.40
CA ASN A 17 14.49 -2.49 -4.00
C ASN A 17 15.74 -1.61 -3.78
N GLU A 18 16.72 -1.69 -4.68
CA GLU A 18 17.96 -0.92 -4.56
C GLU A 18 17.70 0.59 -4.54
N MET A 19 16.79 1.09 -5.37
CA MET A 19 16.51 2.52 -5.44
C MET A 19 15.72 2.99 -4.21
N VAL A 20 14.76 2.19 -3.74
CA VAL A 20 13.97 2.49 -2.55
C VAL A 20 14.85 2.52 -1.30
N GLU A 21 15.71 1.53 -1.10
CA GLU A 21 16.65 1.48 0.02
C GLU A 21 17.66 2.64 -0.02
N LEU A 22 18.25 2.91 -1.18
CA LEU A 22 19.17 4.03 -1.34
C LEU A 22 18.49 5.39 -1.08
N PHE A 23 17.22 5.54 -1.46
CA PHE A 23 16.45 6.75 -1.21
C PHE A 23 16.12 6.91 0.29
N HIS A 24 15.73 5.82 0.95
CA HIS A 24 15.56 5.78 2.41
C HIS A 24 16.83 6.24 3.14
N ASP A 25 17.99 5.72 2.75
CA ASP A 25 19.25 5.99 3.46
C ASP A 25 19.82 7.39 3.17
N ARG A 26 19.68 7.88 1.93
CA ARG A 26 20.29 9.16 1.51
C ARG A 26 19.36 10.35 1.67
N GLU A 27 18.06 10.14 1.57
CA GLU A 27 17.03 11.18 1.63
C GLU A 27 15.90 10.78 2.62
N PRO A 28 16.21 10.51 3.90
CA PRO A 28 15.26 9.95 4.86
C PRO A 28 14.02 10.84 5.07
N VAL A 29 14.18 12.16 5.00
CA VAL A 29 13.04 13.10 5.07
C VAL A 29 12.13 12.96 3.85
N GLY A 30 12.71 12.78 2.66
CA GLY A 30 11.94 12.55 1.44
C GLY A 30 11.19 11.22 1.49
N TYR A 31 11.82 10.18 2.01
CA TYR A 31 11.18 8.88 2.23
C TYR A 31 10.04 8.97 3.25
N LEU A 32 10.24 9.66 4.38
CA LEU A 32 9.20 9.85 5.38
C LEU A 32 7.96 10.57 4.81
N ASN A 33 8.17 11.63 4.03
CA ASN A 33 7.07 12.35 3.38
C ASN A 33 6.32 11.45 2.39
N MET A 34 7.03 10.59 1.64
CA MET A 34 6.42 9.61 0.75
C MET A 34 5.54 8.61 1.52
N MET A 35 6.02 8.14 2.67
CA MET A 35 5.27 7.22 3.53
C MET A 35 4.07 7.91 4.21
N GLU A 36 4.14 9.21 4.49
CA GLU A 36 3.01 10.00 4.97
C GLU A 36 1.92 10.15 3.90
N GLU A 37 2.30 10.43 2.65
CA GLU A 37 1.34 10.43 1.53
C GLU A 37 0.73 9.05 1.29
N TRP A 38 1.51 7.98 1.50
CA TRP A 38 0.98 6.62 1.49
C TRP A 38 -0.03 6.41 2.61
N GLU A 39 0.26 6.82 3.85
CA GLU A 39 -0.67 6.71 4.97
C GLU A 39 -2.00 7.39 4.65
N ARG A 40 -1.96 8.60 4.10
CA ARG A 40 -3.15 9.35 3.67
C ARG A 40 -3.91 8.60 2.59
N THR A 41 -3.22 8.05 1.60
CA THR A 41 -3.81 7.27 0.50
C THR A 41 -4.49 6.00 1.03
N LYS A 42 -3.79 5.25 1.90
CA LYS A 42 -4.27 4.05 2.57
C LYS A 42 -5.53 4.33 3.40
N CYS A 43 -5.52 5.39 4.22
CA CYS A 43 -6.64 5.74 5.08
C CYS A 43 -7.88 6.20 4.30
N ASN A 44 -7.69 6.87 3.17
CA ASN A 44 -8.77 7.39 2.34
C ASN A 44 -9.28 6.39 1.30
N PHE A 45 -8.65 5.21 1.17
CA PHE A 45 -9.09 4.21 0.22
C PHE A 45 -10.41 3.56 0.66
N ASP A 46 -11.37 3.63 -0.25
CA ASP A 46 -12.68 3.01 -0.16
C ASP A 46 -12.95 2.19 -1.45
N PRO A 47 -13.07 0.86 -1.37
CA PRO A 47 -13.31 0.02 -2.55
C PRO A 47 -14.59 0.37 -3.33
N GLU A 48 -15.60 0.93 -2.66
CA GLU A 48 -16.90 1.24 -3.28
C GLU A 48 -16.91 2.62 -3.93
N THR A 49 -16.21 3.59 -3.35
CA THR A 49 -16.31 5.01 -3.75
C THR A 49 -15.04 5.57 -4.38
N SER A 50 -13.89 4.92 -4.20
CA SER A 50 -12.64 5.35 -4.84
C SER A 50 -12.69 5.08 -6.35
N GLY A 51 -12.09 6.00 -7.12
CA GLY A 51 -11.91 5.84 -8.56
C GLY A 51 -11.12 4.57 -8.92
N ASP A 52 -11.15 4.20 -10.19
CA ASP A 52 -10.54 2.95 -10.67
C ASP A 52 -9.01 2.94 -10.55
N VAL A 53 -8.39 4.13 -10.54
CA VAL A 53 -6.95 4.34 -10.37
C VAL A 53 -6.71 5.45 -9.36
N ILE A 54 -5.81 5.20 -8.41
CA ILE A 54 -5.24 6.20 -7.52
C ILE A 54 -3.83 6.53 -8.02
N TYR A 55 -3.56 7.81 -8.19
CA TYR A 55 -2.27 8.31 -8.65
C TYR A 55 -1.38 8.58 -7.44
N PHE A 56 -0.40 7.70 -7.21
CA PHE A 56 0.58 7.88 -6.14
C PHE A 56 1.80 8.59 -6.70
N ASN A 57 1.94 9.89 -6.41
CA ASN A 57 3.01 10.71 -6.95
C ASN A 57 4.39 10.25 -6.46
N ILE A 58 5.33 10.08 -7.39
CA ILE A 58 6.73 9.84 -7.05
C ILE A 58 7.33 11.18 -6.62
N PRO A 59 7.85 11.30 -5.38
CA PRO A 59 8.43 12.56 -4.93
C PRO A 59 9.53 13.03 -5.89
N THR A 60 9.55 14.31 -6.23
CA THR A 60 10.53 14.88 -7.19
C THR A 60 11.97 14.53 -6.86
N ARG A 61 12.32 14.43 -5.57
CA ARG A 61 13.66 13.99 -5.15
C ARG A 61 13.94 12.54 -5.50
N PHE A 62 12.96 11.66 -5.32
CA PHE A 62 13.10 10.25 -5.67
C PHE A 62 13.13 10.05 -7.18
N TYR A 63 12.26 10.73 -7.92
CA TYR A 63 12.28 10.75 -9.39
C TYR A 63 13.66 11.20 -9.92
N ASN A 64 14.21 12.30 -9.40
CA ASN A 64 15.55 12.78 -9.74
C ASN A 64 16.66 11.79 -9.34
N PHE A 65 16.43 11.00 -8.29
CA PHE A 65 17.37 9.99 -7.83
C PHE A 65 17.42 8.80 -8.79
N ILE A 66 16.25 8.32 -9.24
CA ILE A 66 16.12 7.21 -10.19
C ILE A 66 16.63 7.64 -11.58
N SER A 67 16.14 8.76 -12.12
CA SER A 67 16.53 9.25 -13.47
C SER A 67 18.04 9.42 -13.66
N LYS A 68 18.79 9.80 -12.61
CA LYS A 68 20.25 9.96 -12.67
C LYS A 68 21.03 8.66 -12.58
N ARG A 69 20.43 7.58 -12.06
CA ARG A 69 21.13 6.34 -11.72
C ARG A 69 20.69 5.16 -12.56
N LYS A 70 19.38 5.04 -12.74
CA LYS A 70 18.67 3.95 -13.42
C LYS A 70 17.43 4.48 -14.15
N PRO A 71 17.59 5.32 -15.18
CA PRO A 71 16.46 5.86 -15.94
C PRO A 71 15.56 4.78 -16.55
N GLU A 72 16.10 3.59 -16.83
CA GLU A 72 15.36 2.44 -17.37
C GLU A 72 14.17 2.00 -16.48
N ILE A 73 14.22 2.28 -15.18
CA ILE A 73 13.11 2.00 -14.25
C ILE A 73 11.92 2.92 -14.54
N LEU A 74 12.18 4.20 -14.81
CA LEU A 74 11.14 5.18 -15.16
C LEU A 74 10.60 4.92 -16.56
N GLU A 75 11.46 4.54 -17.50
CA GLU A 75 11.05 4.12 -18.84
C GLU A 75 10.09 2.91 -18.78
N GLN A 76 10.44 1.87 -17.99
CA GLN A 76 9.56 0.72 -17.79
C GLN A 76 8.23 1.12 -17.14
N LEU A 77 8.27 2.00 -16.13
CA LEU A 77 7.06 2.50 -15.48
C LEU A 77 6.15 3.24 -16.48
N ALA A 78 6.71 4.13 -17.29
CA ALA A 78 6.01 4.82 -18.36
C ALA A 78 5.39 3.85 -19.37
N ASP A 79 6.15 2.86 -19.83
CA ASP A 79 5.67 1.85 -20.79
C ASP A 79 4.46 1.07 -20.24
N GLU A 80 4.43 0.80 -18.93
CA GLU A 80 3.30 0.14 -18.27
C GLU A 80 2.07 1.07 -18.08
N GLN A 81 2.25 2.39 -18.13
CA GLN A 81 1.26 3.39 -17.68
C GLN A 81 0.91 4.44 -18.75
N ASN A 82 1.10 4.11 -20.04
CA ASN A 82 0.82 5.01 -21.17
C ASN A 82 1.64 6.31 -21.15
N GLY A 83 2.90 6.23 -20.73
CA GLY A 83 3.86 7.33 -20.75
C GLY A 83 3.98 8.15 -19.45
N ASP A 84 3.22 7.82 -18.40
CA ASP A 84 3.36 8.49 -17.10
C ASP A 84 4.43 7.77 -16.24
N ASP A 85 5.55 8.46 -16.01
CA ASP A 85 6.64 8.06 -15.12
C ASP A 85 6.71 8.92 -13.83
N GLU A 86 5.81 9.89 -13.65
CA GLU A 86 5.77 10.78 -12.48
C GLU A 86 4.88 10.20 -11.37
N ASN A 87 3.94 9.32 -11.72
CA ASN A 87 3.00 8.70 -10.78
C ASN A 87 3.08 7.16 -10.86
N ILE A 88 2.79 6.49 -9.75
CA ILE A 88 2.53 5.06 -9.73
C ILE A 88 1.02 4.86 -9.72
N TYR A 89 0.51 4.11 -10.69
CA TYR A 89 -0.92 3.83 -10.82
C TYR A 89 -1.32 2.68 -9.90
N LEU A 90 -1.99 3.03 -8.81
CA LEU A 90 -2.57 2.05 -7.89
C LEU A 90 -4.01 1.78 -8.35
N SER A 91 -4.18 0.76 -9.18
CA SER A 91 -5.52 0.29 -9.56
C SER A 91 -6.31 -0.16 -8.32
N ARG A 92 -7.65 -0.18 -8.39
CA ARG A 92 -8.48 -0.75 -7.31
C ARG A 92 -8.01 -2.15 -6.91
N GLN A 93 -7.72 -3.00 -7.89
CA GLN A 93 -7.24 -4.36 -7.64
C GLN A 93 -5.86 -4.36 -6.95
N THR A 94 -4.96 -3.46 -7.35
CA THR A 94 -3.66 -3.29 -6.69
C THR A 94 -3.84 -2.89 -5.23
N MET A 95 -4.70 -1.91 -4.95
CA MET A 95 -5.01 -1.47 -3.58
C MET A 95 -5.57 -2.63 -2.76
N GLU A 96 -6.60 -3.32 -3.25
CA GLU A 96 -7.17 -4.49 -2.57
C GLU A 96 -6.12 -5.58 -2.28
N ASN A 97 -5.23 -5.85 -3.24
CA ASN A 97 -4.13 -6.81 -3.06
C ASN A 97 -3.13 -6.37 -1.99
N ILE A 98 -2.89 -5.08 -1.81
CA ILE A 98 -2.04 -4.54 -0.73
C ILE A 98 -2.70 -4.80 0.64
N PHE A 99 -4.03 -4.65 0.77
CA PHE A 99 -4.74 -4.91 2.02
C PHE A 99 -4.93 -6.41 2.33
N ARG A 100 -5.19 -7.21 1.29
CA ARG A 100 -5.67 -8.59 1.39
C ARG A 100 -4.85 -9.47 2.34
N PRO A 101 -3.50 -9.48 2.34
CA PRO A 101 -2.75 -10.33 3.26
C PRO A 101 -2.99 -10.00 4.74
N THR A 102 -3.23 -8.72 5.06
CA THR A 102 -3.58 -8.30 6.43
C THR A 102 -5.00 -8.73 6.77
N LEU A 103 -5.95 -8.55 5.85
CA LEU A 103 -7.35 -8.95 6.03
C LEU A 103 -7.51 -10.47 6.19
N ASP A 104 -6.84 -11.26 5.35
CA ASP A 104 -6.86 -12.72 5.42
C ASP A 104 -6.28 -13.22 6.76
N ALA A 105 -5.20 -12.60 7.23
CA ALA A 105 -4.63 -12.91 8.54
C ALA A 105 -5.57 -12.54 9.70
N LEU A 106 -6.28 -11.40 9.60
CA LEU A 106 -7.28 -10.99 10.58
C LEU A 106 -8.43 -11.98 10.64
N VAL A 107 -9.04 -12.30 9.49
CA VAL A 107 -10.13 -13.27 9.38
C VAL A 107 -9.71 -14.65 9.89
N SER A 108 -8.49 -15.09 9.58
CA SER A 108 -7.94 -16.35 10.08
C SER A 108 -7.83 -16.35 11.60
N THR A 109 -7.30 -15.27 12.18
CA THR A 109 -7.22 -15.08 13.64
C THR A 109 -8.60 -15.17 14.29
N VAL A 110 -9.58 -14.42 13.78
CA VAL A 110 -10.95 -14.43 14.29
C VAL A 110 -11.58 -15.82 14.20
N LYS A 111 -11.46 -16.49 13.03
CA LYS A 111 -11.95 -17.87 12.84
C LYS A 111 -11.32 -18.85 13.83
N ASN A 112 -10.04 -18.70 14.14
CA ASN A 112 -9.36 -19.58 15.10
C ASN A 112 -9.82 -19.33 16.53
N GLN A 113 -10.13 -18.09 16.91
CA GLN A 113 -10.75 -17.79 18.20
C GLN A 113 -12.17 -18.36 18.28
N PHE A 114 -12.95 -18.29 17.21
CA PHE A 114 -14.31 -18.85 17.24
C PHE A 114 -14.30 -20.36 17.45
N LYS A 115 -13.28 -21.08 16.95
CA LYS A 115 -13.12 -22.51 17.22
C LYS A 115 -12.88 -22.82 18.70
N THR A 116 -12.33 -21.91 19.50
CA THR A 116 -12.11 -22.14 20.95
C THR A 116 -13.39 -21.95 21.76
N LEU A 117 -14.36 -21.20 21.23
CA LEU A 117 -15.67 -20.93 21.84
C LEU A 117 -16.69 -22.08 21.66
N LYS A 118 -16.34 -23.13 20.90
CA LYS A 118 -17.21 -24.31 20.64
C LYS A 118 -18.60 -23.90 20.12
N ASP A 119 -19.65 -24.20 20.88
CA ASP A 119 -21.06 -23.99 20.52
C ASP A 119 -21.62 -22.67 21.10
N GLU A 120 -20.78 -21.83 21.72
CA GLU A 120 -21.24 -20.54 22.24
C GLU A 120 -21.52 -19.57 21.08
N GLU A 121 -22.72 -18.99 21.08
CA GLU A 121 -23.15 -18.01 20.09
C GLU A 121 -22.46 -16.66 20.33
N ILE A 122 -21.99 -16.04 19.26
CA ILE A 122 -21.40 -14.70 19.31
C ILE A 122 -22.45 -13.70 18.83
N ASN A 123 -23.04 -12.97 19.77
CA ASN A 123 -24.07 -11.98 19.44
C ASN A 123 -23.49 -10.60 19.10
N ILE A 124 -22.29 -10.28 19.58
CA ILE A 124 -21.69 -8.94 19.46
C ILE A 124 -20.20 -9.05 19.16
N ILE A 125 -19.73 -8.29 18.16
CA ILE A 125 -18.31 -8.09 17.86
C ILE A 125 -18.02 -6.59 18.00
N PHE A 126 -17.04 -6.25 18.84
CA PHE A 126 -16.56 -4.87 18.97
C PHE A 126 -15.38 -4.64 18.04
N LEU A 127 -15.49 -3.64 17.18
CA LEU A 127 -14.40 -3.17 16.33
C LEU A 127 -13.68 -2.02 17.04
N VAL A 128 -12.37 -2.13 17.25
CA VAL A 128 -11.58 -1.16 18.03
C VAL A 128 -10.27 -0.80 17.33
N GLY A 129 -9.75 0.41 17.62
CA GLY A 129 -8.49 0.93 17.07
C GLY A 129 -8.66 1.70 15.76
N GLY A 130 -7.69 2.50 15.35
CA GLY A 130 -7.81 3.37 14.17
C GLY A 130 -8.10 2.62 12.87
N PHE A 131 -7.55 1.41 12.69
CA PHE A 131 -7.83 0.60 11.51
C PHE A 131 -9.29 0.17 11.40
N SER A 132 -10.04 0.12 12.51
CA SER A 132 -11.47 -0.23 12.51
C SER A 132 -12.34 0.74 11.72
N THR A 133 -11.86 1.95 11.44
CA THR A 133 -12.60 2.94 10.66
C THR A 133 -12.37 2.79 9.15
N SER A 134 -11.46 1.89 8.75
CA SER A 134 -11.10 1.72 7.34
C SER A 134 -12.27 1.14 6.54
N PRO A 135 -12.64 1.74 5.40
CA PRO A 135 -13.75 1.25 4.58
C PRO A 135 -13.56 -0.19 4.08
N VAL A 136 -12.32 -0.65 3.87
CA VAL A 136 -12.01 -2.03 3.45
C VAL A 136 -12.40 -3.12 4.46
N LEU A 137 -12.76 -2.75 5.70
CA LEU A 137 -13.25 -3.70 6.71
C LEU A 137 -14.77 -3.87 6.73
N ARG A 138 -15.51 -3.07 5.96
CA ARG A 138 -16.97 -3.15 5.85
C ARG A 138 -17.37 -4.29 4.92
#